data_AF-A0AAN0NGV8-F1
#
_entry.id   AF-A0AAN0NGV8-F1
#
_cell.length_a   1.000
_cell.length_b   1.000
_cell.length_c   1.000
_cell.angle_alpha   90.00
_cell.angle_beta   90.00
_cell.angle_gamma   90.00
#
_symmetry.space_group_name_H-M   'P 1'
#
loop_
_entity.id
_entity.type
_entity.pdbx_description
1 polymer ?
#
loop_
_entity_poly.entity_id
_entity_poly.type
_entity_poly.pdbx_seq_one_letter_code
_entity_poly.pdbx_strand_id
1 'polypeptide(L)'
;MGNGVIVVAQGGCGNNADGCNGGLGNHISMIFQDGDRSYGALFMHLSSTAVGQLAVVPAGTVIGYTGNSGTSTGPHVHIEIFDLGPGTVVDGLNLWNNGYRTAQFGLGGSSGGNSSLCDYRGGYPCRTDPGRYVYKDIINR
;
A
#
# COMPACT_ATOMS: atom_id res chain seq x y z
N MET A 1 10.81 10.92 -2.81
CA MET A 1 10.28 9.68 -3.41
C MET A 1 11.19 9.13 -4.51
N GLY A 2 11.90 8.03 -4.24
CA GLY A 2 12.65 7.28 -5.26
C GLY A 2 11.74 6.37 -6.11
N ASN A 3 12.34 5.62 -7.04
CA ASN A 3 11.64 4.58 -7.80
C ASN A 3 11.03 3.54 -6.86
N GLY A 4 9.80 3.11 -7.12
CA GLY A 4 9.12 2.07 -6.36
C GLY A 4 9.05 0.74 -7.12
N VAL A 5 8.77 -0.35 -6.41
CA VAL A 5 8.52 -1.67 -6.99
C VAL A 5 7.13 -2.16 -6.58
N ILE A 6 6.36 -2.63 -7.54
CA ILE A 6 5.04 -3.22 -7.30
C ILE A 6 5.23 -4.63 -6.73
N VAL A 7 4.71 -4.90 -5.54
CA VAL A 7 4.77 -6.21 -4.88
C VAL A 7 3.45 -6.97 -4.92
N VAL A 8 2.33 -6.26 -5.16
CA VAL A 8 1.00 -6.83 -5.43
C VAL A 8 0.32 -6.00 -6.52
N ALA A 9 -0.29 -6.66 -7.50
CA ALA A 9 -1.23 -6.05 -8.44
C ALA A 9 -2.37 -7.05 -8.70
N GLN A 10 -3.52 -6.80 -8.10
CA GLN A 10 -4.66 -7.73 -8.11
C GLN A 10 -5.84 -7.06 -8.81
N GLY A 11 -6.37 -7.72 -9.84
CA GLY A 11 -7.56 -7.30 -10.58
C GLY A 11 -8.74 -8.28 -10.39
N GLY A 12 -9.68 -8.22 -11.33
CA GLY A 12 -10.78 -9.19 -11.44
C GLY A 12 -12.05 -8.86 -10.65
N CYS A 13 -12.09 -7.74 -9.92
CA CYS A 13 -13.28 -7.28 -9.22
C CYS A 13 -14.06 -6.27 -10.06
N GLY A 14 -15.37 -6.49 -10.20
CA GLY A 14 -16.28 -5.50 -10.75
C GLY A 14 -16.51 -4.32 -9.78
N ASN A 15 -17.12 -3.24 -10.29
CA ASN A 15 -17.60 -2.15 -9.43
C ASN A 15 -18.72 -2.64 -8.52
N ASN A 16 -18.75 -2.17 -7.28
CA ASN A 16 -19.68 -2.56 -6.21
C ASN A 16 -19.61 -4.05 -5.84
N ALA A 17 -18.53 -4.75 -6.22
CA ALA A 17 -18.32 -6.16 -5.86
C ALA A 17 -17.84 -6.28 -4.41
N ASP A 18 -18.77 -6.15 -3.47
CA ASP A 18 -18.50 -6.23 -2.04
C ASP A 18 -17.82 -7.56 -1.66
N GLY A 19 -16.84 -7.49 -0.75
CA GLY A 19 -16.04 -8.64 -0.30
C GLY A 19 -15.02 -9.17 -1.31
N CYS A 20 -15.00 -8.69 -2.56
CA CYS A 20 -14.04 -9.15 -3.57
C CYS A 20 -12.59 -8.88 -3.12
N ASN A 21 -11.70 -9.86 -3.33
CA ASN A 21 -10.32 -9.86 -2.84
C ASN A 21 -10.22 -9.55 -1.33
N GLY A 22 -11.12 -10.09 -0.50
CA GLY A 22 -11.12 -9.87 0.95
C GLY A 22 -11.53 -8.45 1.35
N GLY A 23 -12.33 -7.78 0.50
CA GLY A 23 -12.81 -6.42 0.69
C GLY A 23 -11.91 -5.34 0.08
N LEU A 24 -10.68 -5.66 -0.33
CA LEU A 24 -9.74 -4.69 -0.91
C LEU A 24 -10.15 -4.23 -2.32
N GLY A 25 -10.96 -5.03 -3.03
CA GLY A 25 -11.27 -4.81 -4.44
C GLY A 25 -10.05 -5.03 -5.33
N ASN A 26 -10.02 -4.36 -6.48
CA ASN A 26 -8.80 -4.27 -7.27
C ASN A 26 -7.81 -3.38 -6.51
N HIS A 27 -6.58 -3.86 -6.33
CA HIS A 27 -5.64 -3.19 -5.45
C HIS A 27 -4.19 -3.39 -5.89
N ILE A 28 -3.34 -2.47 -5.43
CA ILE A 28 -1.90 -2.46 -5.69
C ILE A 28 -1.18 -2.23 -4.39
N SER A 29 -0.15 -3.03 -4.12
CA SER A 29 0.83 -2.74 -3.08
C SER A 29 2.20 -2.52 -3.70
N MET A 30 2.92 -1.52 -3.21
CA MET A 30 4.26 -1.18 -3.68
C MET A 30 5.20 -0.87 -2.53
N ILE A 31 6.50 -1.06 -2.78
CA ILE A 31 7.58 -0.66 -1.89
C ILE A 31 8.34 0.49 -2.53
N PHE A 32 8.61 1.54 -1.78
CA PHE A 32 9.38 2.69 -2.22
C PHE A 32 10.27 3.20 -1.10
N GLN A 33 11.16 4.13 -1.45
CA GLN A 33 12.08 4.76 -0.49
C GLN A 33 11.81 6.26 -0.45
N ASP A 34 11.86 6.81 0.76
CA ASP A 34 11.89 8.25 0.99
C ASP A 34 12.90 8.57 2.10
N GLY A 35 13.90 9.40 1.76
CA GLY A 35 15.09 9.58 2.59
C GLY A 35 15.80 8.26 2.89
N ASP A 36 16.15 8.05 4.16
CA ASP A 36 16.83 6.86 4.65
C ASP A 36 15.86 5.76 5.12
N ARG A 37 14.60 5.79 4.65
CA ARG A 37 13.56 4.87 5.08
C ARG A 37 12.84 4.24 3.90
N SER A 38 12.41 3.00 4.11
CA SER A 38 11.60 2.24 3.17
C SER A 38 10.15 2.18 3.62
N TYR A 39 9.24 2.29 2.66
CA TYR A 39 7.81 2.36 2.88
C TYR A 39 7.06 1.39 1.98
N GLY A 40 5.94 0.90 2.48
CA GLY A 40 4.91 0.22 1.72
C GLY A 40 3.75 1.17 1.46
N ALA A 41 3.13 1.11 0.29
CA ALA A 41 1.84 1.73 0.04
C ALA A 41 0.85 0.68 -0.49
N LEU A 42 -0.40 0.76 -0.06
CA LEU A 42 -1.52 -0.02 -0.57
C LEU A 42 -2.60 0.92 -1.10
N PHE A 43 -3.03 0.70 -2.33
CA PHE A 43 -4.13 1.40 -2.99
C PHE A 43 -5.27 0.41 -3.23
N MET A 44 -6.46 0.70 -2.71
CA MET A 44 -7.64 -0.18 -2.75
C MET A 44 -8.81 0.43 -3.53
N HIS A 45 -9.83 -0.39 -3.75
CA HIS A 45 -11.09 -0.04 -4.41
C HIS A 45 -10.95 0.44 -5.86
N LEU A 46 -9.82 0.13 -6.50
CA LEU A 46 -9.53 0.56 -7.86
C LEU A 46 -10.55 -0.03 -8.85
N SER A 47 -10.78 0.66 -9.96
CA SER A 47 -11.54 0.11 -11.08
C SER A 47 -10.67 -0.85 -11.90
N SER A 48 -9.37 -0.56 -12.02
CA SER A 48 -8.38 -1.43 -12.68
C SER A 48 -6.95 -1.06 -12.28
N THR A 49 -6.02 -1.99 -12.48
CA THR A 49 -4.58 -1.77 -12.35
C THR A 49 -3.98 -1.42 -13.73
N ALA A 50 -3.08 -0.44 -13.78
CA ALA A 50 -2.36 -0.06 -15.00
C ALA A 50 -0.97 -0.73 -15.09
N VAL A 51 -0.51 -1.31 -13.99
CA VAL A 51 0.77 -2.01 -13.87
C VAL A 51 0.58 -3.41 -13.28
N GLY A 52 1.58 -4.27 -13.49
CA GLY A 52 1.64 -5.62 -12.95
C GLY A 52 2.62 -5.74 -11.78
N GLN A 53 2.56 -6.88 -11.10
CA GLN A 53 3.51 -7.24 -10.05
C GLN A 53 4.95 -7.26 -10.60
N LEU A 54 5.92 -6.88 -9.75
CA LEU A 54 7.35 -6.73 -10.04
C LEU A 54 7.72 -5.57 -10.97
N ALA A 55 6.76 -4.76 -11.42
CA ALA A 55 7.07 -3.54 -12.17
C ALA A 55 7.85 -2.55 -11.30
N VAL A 56 8.92 -1.98 -11.85
CA VAL A 56 9.63 -0.84 -11.25
C VAL A 56 9.04 0.44 -11.84
N VAL A 57 8.53 1.32 -10.99
CA VAL A 57 7.79 2.52 -11.38
C VAL A 57 8.47 3.78 -10.84
N PRO A 58 8.84 4.73 -11.71
CA PRO A 58 9.25 6.07 -11.29
C PRO A 58 8.09 6.83 -10.61
N ALA A 59 8.43 7.80 -9.77
CA ALA A 59 7.44 8.74 -9.23
C ALA A 59 6.68 9.44 -10.37
N GLY A 60 5.37 9.64 -10.18
CA GLY A 60 4.47 10.21 -11.21
C GLY A 60 3.93 9.20 -12.23
N THR A 61 4.34 7.93 -12.17
CA THR A 61 3.76 6.88 -13.03
C THR A 61 2.34 6.55 -12.60
N VAL A 62 1.41 6.50 -13.55
CA VAL A 62 0.06 5.99 -13.31
C VAL A 62 0.13 4.49 -13.07
N ILE A 63 -0.26 4.05 -11.86
CA ILE A 63 -0.26 2.64 -11.47
C ILE A 63 -1.65 2.00 -11.50
N GLY A 64 -2.72 2.79 -11.44
CA GLY A 64 -4.09 2.29 -11.46
C GLY A 64 -5.11 3.41 -11.51
N TYR A 65 -6.38 3.04 -11.56
CA TYR A 65 -7.50 3.97 -11.71
C TYR A 65 -8.48 3.83 -10.56
N THR A 66 -8.92 4.95 -10.00
CA THR A 66 -9.96 5.01 -8.96
C THR A 66 -11.21 4.24 -9.36
N GLY A 67 -11.89 3.63 -8.41
CA GLY A 67 -13.11 2.89 -8.67
C GLY A 67 -13.99 2.79 -7.43
N ASN A 68 -14.84 1.76 -7.44
CA ASN A 68 -15.69 1.41 -6.31
C ASN A 68 -15.76 -0.11 -6.12
N SER A 69 -14.64 -0.82 -6.33
CA SER A 69 -14.61 -2.29 -6.19
C SER A 69 -14.32 -2.72 -4.74
N GLY A 70 -14.68 -3.95 -4.38
CA GLY A 70 -14.52 -4.42 -3.00
C GLY A 70 -15.50 -3.76 -2.05
N THR A 71 -15.14 -3.72 -0.77
CA THR A 71 -15.97 -3.17 0.30
C THR A 71 -15.78 -1.65 0.37
N SER A 72 -16.54 -0.93 -0.45
CA SER A 72 -16.47 0.52 -0.58
C SER A 72 -17.87 1.15 -0.61
N THR A 73 -18.02 2.30 0.04
CA THR A 73 -19.32 3.00 0.18
C THR A 73 -19.63 3.94 -0.98
N GLY A 74 -18.66 4.20 -1.85
CA GLY A 74 -18.79 5.05 -3.03
C GLY A 74 -17.44 5.24 -3.72
N PRO A 75 -17.40 5.81 -4.94
CA PRO A 75 -16.16 5.89 -5.71
C PRO A 75 -15.05 6.69 -5.01
N HIS A 76 -13.96 6.03 -4.62
CA HIS A 76 -12.78 6.63 -3.99
C HIS A 76 -11.57 5.70 -4.09
N VAL A 77 -10.40 6.17 -3.67
CA VAL A 77 -9.23 5.32 -3.42
C VAL A 77 -8.97 5.31 -1.92
N HIS A 78 -8.95 4.13 -1.32
CA HIS A 78 -8.42 3.98 0.03
C HIS A 78 -6.92 3.73 -0.05
N ILE A 79 -6.14 4.53 0.69
CA ILE A 79 -4.68 4.47 0.70
C ILE A 79 -4.21 4.14 2.10
N GLU A 80 -3.30 3.17 2.22
CA GLU A 80 -2.55 2.92 3.45
C GLU A 80 -1.06 3.03 3.19
N ILE A 81 -0.34 3.64 4.12
CA ILE A 81 1.11 3.74 4.10
C ILE A 81 1.67 2.97 5.30
N PHE A 82 2.75 2.24 5.06
CA PHE A 82 3.43 1.38 6.02
C PHE A 82 4.89 1.80 6.10
N ASP A 83 5.39 2.01 7.31
CA ASP A 83 6.81 2.16 7.54
C ASP A 83 7.42 0.75 7.65
N LEU A 84 8.37 0.45 6.75
CA LEU A 84 9.07 -0.84 6.69
C LEU A 84 10.43 -0.77 7.40
N GLY A 85 10.78 0.39 7.95
CA GLY A 85 12.01 0.62 8.70
C GLY A 85 13.06 1.40 7.91
N PRO A 86 14.20 1.68 8.57
CA PRO A 86 15.34 2.33 7.93
C PRO A 86 15.88 1.46 6.79
N GLY A 87 16.33 2.12 5.73
CA GLY A 87 16.96 1.46 4.58
C GLY A 87 16.33 1.82 3.24
N THR A 88 16.66 1.00 2.27
CA THR A 88 16.34 1.18 0.85
C THR A 88 15.13 0.36 0.42
N VAL A 89 14.72 0.52 -0.84
CA VAL A 89 13.72 -0.39 -1.47
C VAL A 89 14.12 -1.86 -1.34
N VAL A 90 15.43 -2.17 -1.37
CA VAL A 90 15.93 -3.54 -1.23
C VAL A 90 15.69 -4.07 0.19
N ASP A 91 15.87 -3.24 1.21
CA ASP A 91 15.61 -3.62 2.61
C ASP A 91 14.11 -3.86 2.84
N GLY A 92 13.26 -3.02 2.25
CA GLY A 92 11.81 -3.24 2.23
C GLY A 92 11.43 -4.55 1.51
N LEU A 93 12.08 -4.87 0.39
CA LEU A 93 11.90 -6.15 -0.31
C LEU A 93 12.40 -7.35 0.52
N ASN A 94 13.48 -7.21 1.27
CA ASN A 94 13.95 -8.25 2.18
C ASN A 94 12.93 -8.51 3.29
N LEU A 95 12.37 -7.46 3.88
CA LEU A 95 11.26 -7.56 4.83
C LEU A 95 10.07 -8.28 4.17
N TRP A 96 9.61 -7.81 3.01
CA TRP A 96 8.54 -8.47 2.24
C TRP A 96 8.81 -9.97 2.07
N ASN A 97 10.01 -10.33 1.62
CA ASN A 97 10.40 -11.70 1.36
C ASN A 97 10.48 -12.55 2.63
N ASN A 98 10.68 -11.94 3.81
CA ASN A 98 10.83 -12.58 5.12
C ASN A 98 9.50 -12.74 5.90
N GLY A 99 8.38 -12.92 5.20
CA GLY A 99 7.11 -13.33 5.81
C GLY A 99 6.00 -12.27 5.84
N TYR A 100 6.25 -11.07 5.30
CA TYR A 100 5.26 -9.99 5.26
C TYR A 100 4.56 -9.85 3.89
N ARG A 101 4.43 -10.95 3.13
CA ARG A 101 3.90 -10.98 1.75
C ARG A 101 2.36 -10.88 1.66
N THR A 102 1.77 -9.87 2.29
CA THR A 102 0.33 -9.56 2.14
C THR A 102 0.16 -8.14 1.63
N ALA A 103 -0.98 -7.81 1.03
CA ALA A 103 -1.24 -6.46 0.53
C ALA A 103 -1.01 -5.35 1.60
N GLN A 104 -1.23 -5.69 2.89
CA GLN A 104 -1.02 -4.85 4.07
C GLN A 104 0.29 -5.15 4.81
N PHE A 105 1.29 -5.75 4.17
CA PHE A 105 2.61 -6.02 4.75
C PHE A 105 2.56 -6.80 6.08
N GLY A 106 1.70 -7.82 6.16
CA GLY A 106 1.54 -8.68 7.33
C GLY A 106 0.85 -8.02 8.54
N LEU A 107 0.27 -6.82 8.38
CA LEU A 107 -0.45 -6.13 9.46
C LEU A 107 -1.94 -6.46 9.55
N GLY A 108 -2.46 -7.19 8.56
CA GLY A 108 -3.88 -7.50 8.44
C GLY A 108 -4.74 -6.26 8.16
N GLY A 109 -6.06 -6.50 8.04
CA GLY A 109 -7.07 -5.44 7.93
C GLY A 109 -7.35 -4.75 9.27
N SER A 110 -8.61 -4.32 9.47
CA SER A 110 -9.04 -3.59 10.69
C SER A 110 -8.76 -4.32 12.03
N SER A 111 -8.55 -5.63 12.01
CA SER A 111 -8.28 -6.44 13.21
C SER A 111 -7.00 -6.03 13.97
N GLY A 112 -6.05 -5.35 13.32
CA GLY A 112 -4.83 -4.89 13.97
C GLY A 112 -5.03 -3.70 14.93
N GLY A 113 -6.14 -2.96 14.80
CA GLY A 113 -6.41 -1.75 15.58
C GLY A 113 -5.19 -0.84 15.73
N ASN A 114 -5.08 -0.19 16.90
CA ASN A 114 -3.94 0.67 17.23
C ASN A 114 -2.60 -0.09 17.29
N SER A 115 -2.60 -1.40 17.55
CA SER A 115 -1.37 -2.20 17.64
C SER A 115 -0.62 -2.35 16.30
N SER A 116 -1.28 -2.02 15.20
CA SER A 116 -0.65 -1.96 13.88
C SER A 116 0.06 -0.63 13.62
N LEU A 117 -0.26 0.43 14.38
CA LEU A 117 0.30 1.76 14.14
C LEU A 117 1.73 1.86 14.68
N CYS A 118 2.56 2.64 14.00
CA CYS A 118 3.97 2.83 14.37
C CYS A 118 4.16 3.33 15.81
N ASP A 119 3.23 4.16 16.30
CA ASP A 119 3.28 4.74 17.64
C ASP A 119 3.08 3.70 18.76
N TYR A 120 2.49 2.54 18.46
CA TYR A 120 2.17 1.52 19.47
C TYR A 120 2.89 0.18 19.25
N ARG A 121 3.31 -0.13 18.02
CA ARG A 121 3.87 -1.45 17.68
C ARG A 121 5.30 -1.65 18.14
N GLY A 122 6.10 -0.58 18.22
CA GLY A 122 7.51 -0.64 18.61
C GLY A 122 8.44 -1.35 17.61
N GLY A 123 7.99 -1.61 16.38
CA GLY A 123 8.77 -2.29 15.34
C GLY A 123 8.12 -2.23 13.96
N TYR A 124 8.86 -2.68 12.94
CA TYR A 124 8.45 -2.68 11.54
C TYR A 124 8.05 -4.08 11.06
N PRO A 125 7.14 -4.21 10.09
CA PRO A 125 6.38 -3.11 9.47
C PRO A 125 5.34 -2.54 10.44
N CYS A 126 4.95 -1.29 10.25
CA CYS A 126 3.88 -0.64 11.00
C CYS A 126 3.09 0.33 10.10
N ARG A 127 1.81 0.54 10.39
CA ARG A 127 0.94 1.46 9.66
C ARG A 127 1.19 2.88 10.16
N THR A 128 1.42 3.82 9.25
CA THR A 128 1.57 5.23 9.62
C THR A 128 0.20 5.86 9.81
N ASP A 129 0.05 6.75 10.79
CA ASP A 129 -1.15 7.58 10.90
C ASP A 129 -1.06 8.75 9.90
N PRO A 130 -1.87 8.78 8.83
CA PRO A 130 -1.82 9.85 7.82
C PRO A 130 -2.13 11.24 8.41
N GLY A 131 -2.85 11.30 9.55
CA GLY A 131 -3.18 12.55 10.24
C GLY A 131 -2.00 13.17 11.00
N ARG A 132 -0.97 12.37 11.32
CA ARG A 132 0.27 12.84 11.97
C ARG A 132 1.40 13.05 10.97
N TYR A 133 1.46 12.24 9.93
CA TYR A 133 2.41 12.34 8.82
C TYR A 133 1.72 13.00 7.62
N VAL A 134 1.31 14.26 7.78
CA VAL A 134 0.66 15.05 6.73
C VAL A 134 1.57 15.12 5.51
N TYR A 135 1.31 14.26 4.51
CA TYR A 135 1.31 14.47 3.04
C TYR A 135 2.28 15.46 2.37
N LYS A 136 3.33 15.95 3.03
CA LYS A 136 4.19 17.01 2.44
C LYS A 136 5.04 16.48 1.29
N ASP A 137 5.45 15.22 1.35
CA ASP A 137 6.50 14.72 0.45
C ASP A 137 6.10 13.48 -0.38
N ILE A 138 4.88 12.93 -0.18
CA ILE A 138 4.43 11.69 -0.84
C ILE A 138 3.45 11.93 -2.01
N ILE A 139 2.77 13.08 -2.04
CA ILE A 139 1.90 13.46 -3.16
C ILE A 139 2.13 14.94 -3.49
N ASN A 140 3.27 15.24 -4.13
CA ASN A 140 3.51 16.56 -4.69
C ASN A 140 4.32 16.45 -6.00
N ARG A 141 3.61 16.35 -7.13
CA ARG A 141 3.35 17.47 -8.05
C ARG A 141 2.12 17.16 -8.90
#